data_AF-A0A5B7IU68-F1
#
_entry.id   AF-A0A5B7IU68-F1
#
_cell.length_a   1.000
_cell.length_b   1.000
_cell.length_c   1.000
_cell.angle_alpha   90.00
_cell.angle_beta   90.00
_cell.angle_gamma   90.00
#
_symmetry.space_group_name_H-M   'P 1'
#
loop_
_entity.id
_entity.type
_entity.pdbx_description
1 polymer ?
#
loop_
_entity_poly.entity_id
_entity_poly.type
_entity_poly.pdbx_seq_one_letter_code
_entity_poly.pdbx_strand_id
1 'polypeptide(L)'
;MADATQAGRIGRPYSGETAIALRVVDFLRSKVYTTMTETDIEAAASRATRISTRSLARFKKEIKEGGLRSPSKKRNRSSPVLDSLDSSQEACVRRIVLAFYDRGEIPTLKNILPKVKEVPVNFKGSHTSLYKLLKRLGFCHKKVNGCRKLIVKENMSQGNRERICGDD
;
A
#
# COMPACT_ATOMS: atom_id res chain seq x y z
N MET A 1 21.54 33.36 30.34
CA MET A 1 20.88 33.55 29.03
C MET A 1 20.57 32.16 28.46
N ALA A 2 19.38 31.64 28.75
CA ALA A 2 18.97 30.31 28.29
C ALA A 2 18.49 30.44 26.84
N ASP A 3 19.24 29.84 25.92
CA ASP A 3 18.93 29.86 24.49
C ASP A 3 17.67 29.01 24.24
N ALA A 4 16.65 29.64 23.69
CA ALA A 4 15.35 29.04 23.41
C ALA A 4 15.51 28.01 22.30
N THR A 5 15.79 26.76 22.67
CA THR A 5 15.86 25.63 21.75
C THR A 5 14.46 25.36 21.21
N GLN A 6 14.13 25.98 20.08
CA GLN A 6 12.90 25.70 19.33
C GLN A 6 12.85 24.20 19.01
N ALA A 7 11.98 23.47 19.71
CA ALA A 7 11.73 22.05 19.50
C ALA A 7 10.96 21.84 18.18
N GLY A 8 11.67 21.93 17.06
CA GLY A 8 11.18 21.43 15.77
C GLY A 8 11.08 19.90 15.80
N ARG A 9 10.18 19.32 14.99
CA ARG A 9 10.06 17.86 14.87
C ARG A 9 11.42 17.25 14.51
N ILE A 10 11.98 16.43 15.39
CA ILE A 10 13.13 15.56 15.08
C ILE A 10 12.60 14.36 14.27
N GLY A 11 12.08 14.65 13.07
CA GLY A 11 11.52 13.67 12.14
C GLY A 11 12.55 13.18 11.12
N ARG A 12 12.17 12.18 10.31
CA ARG A 12 12.97 11.79 9.15
C ARG A 12 12.96 12.96 8.14
N PRO A 13 14.12 13.49 7.73
CA PRO A 13 14.18 14.58 6.75
C PRO A 13 13.64 14.15 5.39
N TYR A 14 13.11 15.11 4.64
CA TYR A 14 12.65 14.92 3.27
C TYR A 14 13.82 14.59 2.34
N SER A 15 13.52 13.98 1.17
CA SER A 15 14.56 13.46 0.26
C SER A 15 15.59 14.49 -0.21
N GLY A 16 15.26 15.79 -0.22
CA GLY A 16 16.20 16.86 -0.57
C GLY A 16 17.08 17.32 0.62
N GLU A 17 16.54 17.25 1.83
CA GLU A 17 17.21 17.68 3.06
C GLU A 17 18.38 16.75 3.43
N THR A 18 18.25 15.45 3.12
CA THR A 18 19.32 14.47 3.31
C THR A 18 20.57 14.82 2.51
N ALA A 19 20.43 15.24 1.25
CA ALA A 19 21.54 15.62 0.38
C ALA A 19 22.23 16.90 0.89
N ILE A 20 21.44 17.89 1.35
CA ILE A 20 21.98 19.12 1.94
C ILE A 20 22.79 18.79 3.19
N ALA A 21 22.28 17.92 4.06
CA ALA A 21 22.96 17.53 5.28
C ALA A 21 24.32 16.87 5.02
N LEU A 22 24.40 16.02 4.00
CA LEU A 22 25.64 15.37 3.60
C LEU A 22 26.65 16.35 3.00
N ARG A 23 26.18 17.30 2.17
CA ARG A 23 27.05 18.38 1.68
C ARG A 23 27.63 19.22 2.82
N VAL A 24 26.84 19.49 3.86
CA VAL A 24 27.32 20.18 5.07
C VAL A 24 28.39 19.35 5.79
N VAL A 25 28.20 18.04 5.92
CA VAL A 25 29.22 17.16 6.52
C VAL A 25 30.51 17.17 5.70
N ASP A 26 30.42 17.05 4.37
CA ASP A 26 31.60 17.07 3.49
C ASP A 26 32.30 18.44 3.51
N PHE A 27 31.52 19.52 3.56
CA PHE A 27 32.06 20.87 3.74
C PHE A 27 32.83 20.98 5.06
N LEU A 28 32.27 20.54 6.18
CA LEU A 28 32.92 20.61 7.50
C LEU A 28 34.20 19.76 7.55
N ARG A 29 34.20 18.58 6.91
CA ARG A 29 35.40 17.73 6.74
C ARG A 29 36.49 18.44 5.95
N SER A 30 36.13 19.15 4.88
CA SER A 30 37.10 19.79 3.98
C SER A 30 37.65 21.12 4.47
N LYS A 31 36.85 21.93 5.20
CA LYS A 31 37.15 23.34 5.47
C LYS A 31 37.53 23.66 6.91
N VAL A 32 36.94 22.98 7.89
CA VAL A 32 36.92 23.48 9.28
C VAL A 32 37.71 22.57 10.22
N TYR A 33 37.77 21.26 9.97
CA TYR A 33 38.36 20.31 10.92
C TYR A 33 39.12 19.16 10.25
N THR A 34 40.42 19.34 9.98
CA THR A 34 41.32 18.23 9.60
C THR A 34 41.74 17.38 10.81
N THR A 35 41.64 17.92 12.03
CA THR A 35 42.15 17.29 13.27
C THR A 35 41.07 16.75 14.22
N MET A 36 39.79 17.07 14.02
CA MET A 36 38.73 16.64 14.94
C MET A 36 38.21 15.25 14.63
N THR A 37 37.64 14.63 15.65
CA THR A 37 37.03 13.30 15.53
C THR A 37 35.77 13.37 14.67
N GLU A 38 35.43 12.26 13.99
CA GLU A 38 34.25 12.19 13.13
C GLU A 38 32.95 12.48 13.90
N THR A 39 32.93 12.17 15.20
CA THR A 39 31.81 12.48 16.11
C THR A 39 31.59 13.98 16.28
N ASP A 40 32.64 14.80 16.33
CA ASP A 40 32.52 16.25 16.50
C ASP A 40 31.99 16.91 15.23
N ILE A 41 32.39 16.39 14.07
CA ILE A 41 31.90 16.84 12.75
C ILE A 41 30.41 16.52 12.61
N GLU A 42 29.97 15.34 13.04
CA GLU A 42 28.55 14.97 13.05
C GLU A 42 27.73 15.83 14.03
N ALA A 43 28.28 16.13 15.21
CA ALA A 43 27.63 17.02 16.17
C ALA A 43 27.47 18.45 15.62
N ALA A 44 28.50 18.97 14.95
CA ALA A 44 28.45 20.27 14.29
C ALA A 44 27.44 20.30 13.11
N ALA A 45 27.45 19.27 12.26
CA ALA A 45 26.50 19.14 11.16
C ALA A 45 25.06 19.01 11.67
N SER A 46 24.87 18.28 12.78
CA SER A 46 23.58 18.11 13.44
C SER A 46 23.02 19.45 13.94
N ARG A 47 23.85 20.27 14.59
CA ARG A 47 23.49 21.63 15.00
C ARG A 47 23.14 22.53 13.81
N ALA A 48 23.91 22.44 12.73
CA ALA A 48 23.71 23.28 11.54
C ALA A 48 22.46 22.92 10.73
N THR A 49 22.18 21.62 10.58
CA THR A 49 21.11 21.11 9.70
C THR A 49 19.81 20.79 10.43
N ARG A 50 19.82 20.84 11.78
CA ARG A 50 18.72 20.41 12.66
C ARG A 50 18.28 18.95 12.43
N ILE A 51 19.21 18.11 11.99
CA ILE A 51 19.00 16.67 11.79
C ILE A 51 19.71 15.91 12.90
N SER A 52 19.08 14.85 13.43
CA SER A 52 19.70 14.03 14.47
C SER A 52 21.01 13.38 13.99
N THR A 53 21.99 13.25 14.88
CA THR A 53 23.25 12.52 14.62
C THR A 53 22.99 11.10 14.12
N ARG A 54 21.99 10.42 14.69
CA ARG A 54 21.53 9.09 14.25
C ARG A 54 21.09 9.06 12.79
N SER A 55 20.40 10.09 12.31
CA SER A 55 19.97 10.21 10.92
C SER A 55 21.17 10.44 10.00
N LEU A 56 22.13 11.29 10.39
CA LEU A 56 23.36 11.52 9.63
C LEU A 56 24.19 10.24 9.47
N ALA A 57 24.40 9.51 10.56
CA ALA A 57 25.10 8.23 10.54
C ALA A 57 24.39 7.21 9.63
N ARG A 58 23.06 7.17 9.67
CA ARG A 58 22.25 6.34 8.77
C ARG A 58 22.43 6.75 7.30
N PHE A 59 22.43 8.05 6.98
CA PHE A 59 22.61 8.52 5.60
C PHE A 59 24.00 8.21 5.06
N LYS A 60 25.04 8.37 5.89
CA LYS A 60 26.40 7.95 5.55
C LYS A 60 26.45 6.46 5.20
N LYS A 61 25.80 5.62 6.01
CA LYS A 61 25.68 4.17 5.75
C LYS A 61 24.91 3.88 4.46
N GLU A 62 23.78 4.54 4.22
CA GLU A 62 22.99 4.37 3.00
C GLU A 62 23.79 4.76 1.74
N ILE A 63 24.60 5.82 1.77
CA ILE A 63 25.50 6.17 0.66
C ILE A 63 26.54 5.08 0.42
N LYS A 64 27.18 4.60 1.50
CA LYS A 64 28.18 3.53 1.40
C LYS A 64 27.60 2.24 0.80
N GLU A 65 26.33 1.97 1.05
CA GLU A 65 25.58 0.82 0.53
C GLU A 65 24.98 1.02 -0.87
N GLY A 66 25.24 2.15 -1.55
CA GLY A 66 24.80 2.38 -2.93
C GLY A 66 23.76 3.48 -3.14
N GLY A 67 23.55 4.37 -2.16
CA GLY A 67 22.80 5.61 -2.33
C GLY A 67 21.65 5.82 -1.36
N LEU A 68 21.15 7.06 -1.29
CA LEU A 68 20.06 7.45 -0.39
C LEU A 68 18.76 6.72 -0.75
N ARG A 69 18.21 5.96 0.20
CA ARG A 69 17.00 5.17 -0.04
C ARG A 69 15.76 6.02 0.13
N SER A 70 15.14 6.37 -0.99
CA SER A 70 13.78 6.91 -0.98
C SER A 70 12.80 5.91 -0.35
N PRO A 71 11.75 6.38 0.35
CA PRO A 71 10.67 5.50 0.76
C PRO A 71 10.19 4.67 -0.43
N SER A 72 10.17 3.34 -0.28
CA SER A 72 9.72 2.46 -1.35
C SER A 72 8.27 2.80 -1.71
N LYS A 73 7.97 2.92 -3.01
CA LYS A 73 6.59 3.07 -3.49
C LYS A 73 5.75 1.95 -2.88
N LYS A 74 4.53 2.26 -2.43
CA LYS A 74 3.61 1.26 -1.85
C LYS A 74 3.54 0.07 -2.81
N ARG A 75 4.03 -1.09 -2.37
CA ARG A 75 3.97 -2.33 -3.16
C ARG A 75 2.52 -2.77 -3.26
N ASN A 76 2.01 -2.91 -4.47
CA ASN A 76 0.74 -3.58 -4.71
C ASN A 76 0.90 -5.04 -4.28
N ARG A 77 0.34 -5.42 -3.14
CA ARG A 77 0.34 -6.82 -2.70
C ARG A 77 -0.70 -7.56 -3.53
N SER A 78 -0.24 -8.55 -4.28
CA SER A 78 -1.16 -9.47 -4.97
C SER A 78 -1.90 -10.30 -3.91
N SER A 79 -3.12 -10.71 -4.23
CA SER A 79 -3.94 -11.51 -3.31
C SER A 79 -3.83 -12.97 -3.75
N PRO A 80 -3.04 -13.81 -3.07
CA PRO A 80 -2.69 -15.14 -3.56
C PRO A 80 -3.93 -16.02 -3.82
N VAL A 81 -4.99 -15.84 -3.02
CA VAL A 81 -6.26 -16.55 -3.18
C VAL A 81 -7.03 -16.17 -4.45
N LEU A 82 -6.93 -14.93 -4.92
CA LEU A 82 -7.57 -14.51 -6.16
C LEU A 82 -6.71 -14.85 -7.38
N ASP A 83 -5.39 -14.80 -7.21
CA ASP A 83 -4.44 -15.08 -8.29
C ASP A 83 -4.41 -16.59 -8.61
N SER A 84 -4.77 -17.45 -7.65
CA SER A 84 -4.84 -18.91 -7.85
C SER A 84 -6.11 -19.40 -8.56
N LEU A 85 -7.06 -18.53 -8.88
CA LEU A 85 -8.32 -18.92 -9.53
C LEU A 85 -8.18 -18.85 -11.04
N ASP A 86 -8.45 -19.98 -11.69
CA ASP A 86 -8.51 -20.09 -13.14
C ASP A 86 -9.84 -19.54 -13.71
N SER A 87 -9.82 -19.18 -14.99
CA SER A 87 -10.98 -18.75 -15.78
C SER A 87 -12.17 -19.71 -15.74
N SER A 88 -11.91 -21.02 -15.66
CA SER A 88 -12.94 -22.05 -15.48
C SER A 88 -13.69 -21.88 -14.15
N GLN A 89 -12.94 -21.62 -13.08
CA GLN A 89 -13.48 -21.42 -11.74
C GLN A 89 -14.25 -20.11 -11.62
N GLU A 90 -13.76 -19.07 -12.29
CA GLU A 90 -14.49 -17.80 -12.45
C GLU A 90 -15.85 -17.98 -13.12
N ALA A 91 -15.90 -18.79 -14.19
CA ALA A 91 -17.16 -19.11 -14.89
C ALA A 91 -18.13 -19.89 -13.99
N CYS A 92 -17.63 -20.85 -13.21
CA CYS A 92 -18.44 -21.58 -12.22
C CYS A 92 -19.04 -20.64 -11.17
N VAL A 93 -18.25 -19.72 -10.61
CA VAL A 93 -18.75 -18.73 -9.64
C VAL A 93 -19.83 -17.84 -10.26
N ARG A 94 -19.67 -17.41 -11.52
CA ARG A 94 -20.71 -16.65 -12.23
C ARG A 94 -22.02 -17.44 -12.32
N ARG A 95 -21.97 -18.71 -12.72
CA ARG A 95 -23.15 -19.59 -12.80
C ARG A 95 -23.84 -19.76 -11.45
N ILE A 96 -23.08 -19.97 -10.38
CA ILE A 96 -23.64 -20.10 -9.03
C ILE A 96 -24.42 -18.85 -8.64
N VAL A 97 -23.85 -17.67 -8.90
CA VAL A 97 -24.51 -16.38 -8.62
C VAL A 97 -25.77 -16.20 -9.46
N LEU A 98 -25.72 -16.51 -10.76
CA LEU A 98 -26.89 -16.43 -11.64
C LEU A 98 -28.02 -17.37 -11.19
N ALA A 99 -27.69 -18.60 -10.78
CA ALA A 99 -28.67 -19.53 -10.27
C ALA A 99 -29.39 -19.05 -8.98
N PHE A 100 -28.82 -18.11 -8.21
CA PHE A 100 -29.55 -17.47 -7.11
C PHE A 100 -30.63 -16.51 -7.63
N TYR A 101 -30.33 -15.74 -8.70
CA TYR A 101 -31.32 -14.89 -9.33
C TYR A 101 -32.45 -15.69 -9.99
N ASP A 102 -32.13 -16.81 -10.63
CA ASP A 102 -33.13 -17.71 -11.23
C ASP A 102 -34.12 -18.26 -10.19
N ARG A 103 -33.64 -18.49 -8.95
CA ARG A 103 -34.48 -18.88 -7.81
C ARG A 103 -35.22 -17.72 -7.14
N GLY A 104 -34.97 -16.48 -7.54
CA GLY A 104 -35.51 -15.29 -6.88
C GLY A 104 -34.92 -15.00 -5.48
N GLU A 105 -33.83 -15.68 -5.11
CA GLU A 105 -33.14 -15.50 -3.83
C GLU A 105 -32.13 -14.35 -3.93
N ILE A 106 -32.00 -13.52 -2.88
CA ILE A 106 -30.99 -12.46 -2.87
C ILE A 106 -29.59 -13.06 -2.71
N PRO A 107 -28.68 -12.91 -3.69
CA PRO A 107 -27.33 -13.43 -3.60
C PRO A 107 -26.52 -12.57 -2.62
N THR A 108 -26.39 -13.04 -1.37
CA THR A 108 -25.53 -12.43 -0.37
C THR A 108 -24.20 -13.19 -0.26
N LEU A 109 -23.13 -12.53 0.17
CA LEU A 109 -21.83 -13.17 0.38
C LEU A 109 -21.89 -14.35 1.35
N LYS A 110 -22.84 -14.34 2.31
CA LYS A 110 -23.06 -15.43 3.26
C LYS A 110 -23.66 -16.67 2.58
N ASN A 111 -24.55 -16.48 1.62
CA ASN A 111 -25.22 -17.56 0.90
C ASN A 111 -24.35 -18.13 -0.22
N ILE A 112 -23.51 -17.29 -0.85
CA ILE A 112 -22.63 -17.70 -1.96
C ILE A 112 -21.40 -18.44 -1.44
N LEU A 113 -20.80 -18.00 -0.33
CA LEU A 113 -19.55 -18.59 0.19
C LEU A 113 -19.60 -20.11 0.40
N PRO A 114 -20.65 -20.72 1.00
CA PRO A 114 -20.70 -22.18 1.15
C PRO A 114 -20.72 -22.88 -0.21
N LYS A 115 -21.56 -22.42 -1.15
CA LYS A 115 -21.66 -23.03 -2.50
C LYS A 115 -20.38 -22.91 -3.32
N VAL A 116 -19.61 -21.84 -3.11
CA VAL A 116 -18.33 -21.62 -3.82
C VAL A 116 -17.15 -22.37 -3.16
N LYS A 117 -17.30 -22.79 -1.89
CA LYS A 117 -16.35 -23.67 -1.22
C LYS A 117 -16.48 -25.13 -1.68
N GLU A 118 -17.64 -25.51 -2.19
CA GLU A 118 -17.91 -26.85 -2.70
C GLU A 118 -17.24 -27.11 -4.07
N VAL A 119 -17.19 -28.39 -4.47
CA VAL A 119 -16.73 -28.83 -5.79
C VAL A 119 -17.73 -28.31 -6.83
N PRO A 120 -17.31 -27.66 -7.93
CA PRO A 120 -15.98 -27.74 -8.57
C PRO A 120 -14.97 -26.62 -8.23
N VAL A 121 -15.33 -25.64 -7.40
CA VAL A 121 -14.52 -24.41 -7.22
C VAL A 121 -13.48 -24.52 -6.12
N ASN A 122 -13.79 -25.25 -5.04
CA ASN A 122 -12.87 -25.48 -3.91
C ASN A 122 -12.20 -24.17 -3.41
N PHE A 123 -12.99 -23.09 -3.30
CA PHE A 123 -12.47 -21.77 -2.98
C PHE A 123 -11.98 -21.70 -1.53
N LYS A 124 -10.69 -21.46 -1.33
CA LYS A 124 -10.07 -21.36 0.00
C LYS A 124 -10.18 -19.97 0.65
N GLY A 125 -10.90 -19.03 0.03
CA GLY A 125 -10.97 -17.65 0.50
C GLY A 125 -12.02 -17.38 1.57
N SER A 126 -11.90 -16.20 2.19
CA SER A 126 -12.87 -15.64 3.13
C SER A 126 -13.91 -14.76 2.41
N HIS A 127 -14.88 -14.22 3.15
CA HIS A 127 -15.88 -13.28 2.59
C HIS A 127 -15.25 -12.07 1.88
N THR A 128 -14.14 -11.55 2.39
CA THR A 128 -13.46 -10.39 1.77
C THR A 128 -12.81 -10.76 0.45
N SER A 129 -12.24 -11.97 0.35
CA SER A 129 -11.72 -12.52 -0.90
C SER A 129 -12.86 -12.76 -1.89
N LEU A 130 -13.98 -13.35 -1.47
CA LEU A 130 -15.15 -13.56 -2.33
C LEU A 130 -15.71 -12.22 -2.85
N TYR A 131 -15.80 -11.20 -2.01
CA TYR A 131 -16.23 -9.86 -2.42
C TYR A 131 -15.32 -9.28 -3.51
N LYS A 132 -13.99 -9.39 -3.34
CA LYS A 132 -13.02 -8.94 -4.35
C LYS A 132 -13.12 -9.76 -5.64
N LEU A 133 -13.34 -11.07 -5.54
CA LEU A 133 -13.57 -11.95 -6.70
C LEU A 133 -14.81 -11.51 -7.48
N LEU A 134 -15.93 -11.30 -6.79
CA LEU A 134 -17.17 -10.85 -7.40
C LEU A 134 -17.00 -9.49 -8.09
N LYS A 135 -16.27 -8.55 -7.45
CA LYS A 135 -15.91 -7.27 -8.05
C LYS A 135 -15.02 -7.44 -9.30
N ARG A 136 -14.08 -8.39 -9.30
CA ARG A 136 -13.25 -8.74 -10.48
C ARG A 136 -14.11 -9.31 -11.62
N LEU A 137 -15.12 -10.10 -11.29
CA LEU A 137 -16.04 -10.72 -12.26
C LEU A 137 -17.05 -9.74 -12.87
N GLY A 138 -17.16 -8.52 -12.33
CA GLY A 138 -18.09 -7.47 -12.78
C GLY A 138 -19.36 -7.32 -11.94
N PHE A 139 -19.46 -8.04 -10.81
CA PHE A 139 -20.59 -7.88 -9.88
C PHE A 139 -20.35 -6.69 -8.95
N CYS A 140 -21.36 -5.84 -8.80
CA CYS A 140 -21.35 -4.71 -7.87
C CYS A 140 -22.47 -4.85 -6.84
N HIS A 141 -22.27 -4.36 -5.63
CA HIS A 141 -23.35 -4.26 -4.64
C HIS A 141 -23.97 -2.87 -4.76
N LYS A 142 -25.28 -2.80 -5.01
CA LYS A 142 -26.03 -1.55 -5.02
C LYS A 142 -27.12 -1.62 -3.96
N LYS A 143 -27.30 -0.53 -3.21
CA LYS A 143 -28.47 -0.37 -2.34
C LYS A 143 -29.69 -0.12 -3.23
N VAL A 144 -30.69 -0.99 -3.15
CA VAL A 144 -31.99 -0.82 -3.80
C VAL A 144 -33.05 -0.97 -2.72
N ASN A 145 -33.85 0.09 -2.52
CA ASN A 145 -34.95 0.14 -1.55
C ASN A 145 -34.51 -0.23 -0.11
N GLY A 146 -33.42 0.37 0.38
CA GLY A 146 -32.90 0.14 1.73
C GLY A 146 -32.06 -1.14 1.90
N CYS A 147 -32.14 -2.10 0.96
CA CYS A 147 -31.40 -3.36 1.02
C CYS A 147 -30.22 -3.38 0.03
N ARG A 148 -29.05 -3.87 0.46
CA ARG A 148 -27.90 -4.09 -0.44
C ARG A 148 -28.16 -5.35 -1.28
N LYS A 149 -28.33 -5.19 -2.59
CA LYS A 149 -28.43 -6.29 -3.54
C LYS A 149 -27.15 -6.36 -4.37
N LEU A 150 -26.65 -7.57 -4.58
CA LEU A 150 -25.65 -7.80 -5.62
C LEU A 150 -26.36 -7.54 -6.97
N ILE A 151 -25.65 -6.95 -7.94
CA ILE A 151 -26.12 -6.67 -9.28
C ILE A 151 -25.04 -7.14 -10.26
N VAL A 152 -25.48 -7.80 -11.32
CA VAL A 152 -24.64 -8.13 -12.47
C VAL A 152 -24.59 -6.91 -13.37
N LYS A 153 -23.40 -6.33 -13.60
CA LYS A 153 -23.27 -5.32 -14.64
C LYS A 153 -23.17 -6.06 -15.97
N GLU A 154 -24.25 -6.09 -16.73
CA GLU A 154 -24.22 -6.48 -18.14
C GLU A 154 -23.44 -5.38 -18.88
N ASN A 155 -22.18 -5.66 -19.17
CA ASN A 155 -21.36 -5.04 -20.22
C ASN A 155 -20.08 -5.87 -20.33
N MET A 156 -20.17 -7.00 -21.03
CA MET A 156 -19.01 -7.66 -21.63
C MET A 156 -18.55 -6.82 -22.82
N SER A 157 -17.61 -5.92 -22.61
CA SER A 157 -16.65 -5.51 -23.65
C SER A 157 -15.41 -4.92 -22.98
N GLN A 158 -14.27 -5.29 -23.53
CA GLN A 158 -12.95 -5.18 -22.94
C GLN A 158 -12.56 -3.72 -22.63
N GLY A 159 -11.82 -3.53 -21.54
CA GLY A 159 -10.93 -2.38 -21.41
C GLY A 159 -11.56 -1.08 -20.91
N ASN A 160 -12.05 -1.04 -19.66
CA ASN A 160 -11.82 0.16 -18.84
C ASN A 160 -11.84 -0.18 -17.35
N ARG A 161 -10.68 -0.07 -16.69
CA ARG A 161 -10.55 -0.14 -15.22
C ARG A 161 -10.95 1.21 -14.62
N GLU A 162 -12.16 1.69 -14.91
CA GLU A 162 -12.70 2.82 -14.18
C GLU A 162 -13.27 2.33 -12.85
N ARG A 163 -12.68 2.87 -11.78
CA ARG A 163 -13.05 2.63 -10.40
C ARG A 163 -14.47 3.14 -10.17
N ILE A 164 -15.46 2.28 -10.32
CA ILE A 164 -16.84 2.61 -9.95
C ILE A 164 -17.26 1.76 -8.75
N CYS A 165 -16.63 2.02 -7.61
CA CYS A 165 -17.30 1.92 -6.31
C CYS A 165 -16.56 2.86 -5.36
N GLY A 166 -17.22 3.96 -4.96
CA GLY A 166 -16.78 4.81 -3.87
C GLY A 166 -16.85 4.05 -2.55
N ASP A 167 -15.91 4.37 -1.68
CA ASP A 167 -15.79 3.86 -0.31
C ASP A 167 -16.93 4.44 0.56
N ASP A 168 -17.85 3.57 0.99
CA ASP A 168 -18.78 3.79 2.11
C ASP A 168 -18.67 2.61 3.09
#